data_AF-A0A2E9J017-F1
#
_entry.id   AF-A0A2E9J017-F1
#
_cell.length_a   1.000
_cell.length_b   1.000
_cell.length_c   1.000
_cell.angle_alpha   90.00
_cell.angle_beta   90.00
_cell.angle_gamma   90.00
#
_symmetry.space_group_name_H-M   'P 1'
#
loop_
_entity.id
_entity.type
_entity.pdbx_description
1 polymer ?
#
loop_
_entity_poly.entity_id
_entity_poly.type
_entity_poly.pdbx_seq_one_letter_code
_entity_poly.pdbx_strand_id
1 'polypeptide(L)'
;MQAFEQCENWKDNGNTVNYSSGLNMAEASAKFGVNYPEPKVMEYGNLTDKINSTSKWEQWNIAREQFLATQPSKRIRLYARTCIDKKRQNLFLGFENKLIQRGAWQDEDGLRGKPEVVKTFRY
;
A
#
# COMPACT_ATOMS: atom_id res chain seq x y z
N MET A 1 -4.85 27.49 19.62
CA MET A 1 -4.78 26.47 18.54
C MET A 1 -3.36 25.95 18.51
N GLN A 2 -3.16 24.71 18.95
CA GLN A 2 -1.84 24.08 19.05
C GLN A 2 -1.22 23.92 17.65
N ALA A 3 0.10 23.97 17.54
CA ALA A 3 0.81 23.83 16.26
C ALA A 3 0.45 22.57 15.48
N PHE A 4 0.13 21.49 16.21
CA PHE A 4 -0.37 20.25 15.65
C PHE A 4 -1.70 20.45 14.90
N GLU A 5 -2.71 21.07 15.54
CA GLU A 5 -4.01 21.34 14.94
C GLU A 5 -3.88 22.21 13.68
N GLN A 6 -3.00 23.22 13.72
CA GLN A 6 -2.76 24.06 12.55
C GLN A 6 -2.10 23.28 11.40
N CYS A 7 -1.20 22.34 11.71
CA CYS A 7 -0.57 21.50 10.71
C CYS A 7 -1.59 20.53 10.10
N GLU A 8 -2.40 19.87 10.93
CA GLU A 8 -3.45 18.93 10.48
C GLU A 8 -4.49 19.64 9.62
N ASN A 9 -5.00 20.81 10.05
CA ASN A 9 -5.91 21.60 9.23
C ASN A 9 -5.28 22.02 7.89
N TRP A 10 -3.99 22.35 7.87
CA TRP A 10 -3.31 22.69 6.61
C TRP A 10 -3.15 21.48 5.68
N LYS A 11 -2.85 20.31 6.24
CA LYS A 11 -2.75 19.03 5.53
C LYS A 11 -4.08 18.68 4.86
N ASP A 12 -5.18 18.82 5.58
CA ASP A 12 -6.52 18.46 5.10
C ASP A 12 -7.04 19.38 3.98
N ASN A 13 -6.50 20.60 3.89
CA ASN A 13 -6.76 21.52 2.78
C ASN A 13 -5.93 21.21 1.52
N GLY A 14 -5.16 20.13 1.50
CA GLY A 14 -4.39 19.66 0.34
C GLY A 14 -5.20 18.74 -0.56
N ASN A 15 -4.85 18.69 -1.84
CA ASN A 15 -5.47 17.73 -2.76
C ASN A 15 -5.06 16.28 -2.42
N THR A 16 -5.92 15.34 -2.77
CA THR A 16 -5.60 13.90 -2.65
C THR A 16 -5.85 13.21 -3.97
N VAL A 17 -5.05 12.20 -4.25
CA VAL A 17 -5.17 11.39 -5.46
C VAL A 17 -5.17 9.91 -5.09
N ASN A 18 -6.04 9.13 -5.73
CA ASN A 18 -6.06 7.69 -5.57
C ASN A 18 -5.38 7.07 -6.79
N TYR A 19 -4.44 6.17 -6.59
CA TYR A 19 -3.74 5.51 -7.69
C TYR A 19 -3.64 4.01 -7.47
N SER A 20 -3.57 3.28 -8.58
CA SER A 20 -3.39 1.83 -8.60
C SER A 20 -1.90 1.52 -8.57
N SER A 21 -1.47 0.71 -7.61
CA SER A 21 -0.10 0.21 -7.52
C SER A 21 -0.12 -1.31 -7.42
N GLY A 22 0.88 -1.97 -8.01
CA GLY A 22 1.06 -3.41 -7.88
C GLY A 22 1.22 -3.83 -6.42
N LEU A 23 0.76 -5.03 -6.08
CA LEU A 23 1.06 -5.63 -4.78
C LEU A 23 2.52 -6.09 -4.75
N ASN A 24 3.19 -5.94 -3.61
CA ASN A 24 4.43 -6.67 -3.38
C ASN A 24 4.15 -8.16 -3.12
N MET A 25 5.20 -9.01 -3.13
CA MET A 25 5.02 -10.47 -2.98
C MET A 25 4.31 -10.87 -1.68
N ALA A 26 4.59 -10.19 -0.56
CA ALA A 26 3.94 -10.49 0.72
C ALA A 26 2.45 -10.08 0.70
N GLU A 27 2.13 -8.93 0.13
CA GLU A 27 0.75 -8.45 -0.02
C GLU A 27 -0.05 -9.30 -1.00
N ALA A 28 0.57 -9.72 -2.10
CA ALA A 28 -0.05 -10.63 -3.07
C ALA A 28 -0.35 -11.98 -2.41
N SER A 29 0.62 -12.54 -1.67
CA SER A 29 0.44 -13.79 -0.92
C SER A 29 -0.67 -13.67 0.13
N ALA A 30 -0.69 -12.59 0.91
CA ALA A 30 -1.73 -12.35 1.90
C ALA A 30 -3.12 -12.25 1.25
N LYS A 31 -3.24 -11.50 0.15
CA LYS A 31 -4.51 -11.34 -0.58
C LYS A 31 -4.98 -12.66 -1.20
N PHE A 32 -4.06 -13.48 -1.69
CA PHE A 32 -4.36 -14.82 -2.19
C PHE A 32 -4.86 -15.73 -1.07
N GLY A 33 -4.16 -15.78 0.06
CA GLY A 33 -4.50 -16.65 1.19
C GLY A 33 -5.87 -16.40 1.82
N VAL A 34 -6.42 -15.17 1.70
CA VAL A 34 -7.80 -14.86 2.14
C VAL A 34 -8.84 -15.66 1.37
N ASN A 35 -8.65 -15.84 0.06
CA ASN A 35 -9.60 -16.55 -0.80
C ASN A 35 -9.22 -18.02 -1.02
N TYR A 36 -7.94 -18.35 -0.86
CA TYR A 36 -7.38 -19.68 -1.11
C TYR A 36 -6.53 -20.13 0.09
N PRO A 37 -7.17 -20.59 1.19
CA PRO A 37 -6.45 -21.05 2.36
C PRO A 37 -5.52 -22.22 2.01
N GLU A 38 -4.33 -22.24 2.62
CA GLU A 38 -3.31 -23.25 2.35
C GLU A 38 -3.82 -24.66 2.72
N PRO A 39 -3.63 -25.67 1.86
CA PRO A 39 -4.03 -27.04 2.17
C PRO A 39 -3.32 -27.55 3.42
N LYS A 40 -4.07 -28.10 4.38
CA LYS A 40 -3.48 -28.67 5.58
C LYS A 40 -2.66 -29.92 5.24
N VAL A 41 -1.46 -30.02 5.81
CA VAL A 41 -0.70 -31.27 5.82
C VAL A 41 -1.42 -32.27 6.72
N MET A 42 -1.87 -33.39 6.15
CA MET A 42 -2.48 -34.49 6.90
C MET A 42 -1.45 -35.58 7.12
N GLU A 43 -1.46 -36.21 8.30
CA GLU A 43 -0.81 -37.51 8.48
C GLU A 43 -1.62 -38.57 7.70
N TYR A 44 -0.98 -39.22 6.74
CA TYR A 44 -1.68 -40.11 5.81
C TYR A 44 -1.69 -41.55 6.35
N GLY A 45 -2.89 -42.07 6.64
CA GLY A 45 -3.06 -43.49 6.99
C GLY A 45 -3.08 -44.44 5.79
N ASN A 46 -3.27 -43.93 4.57
CA ASN A 46 -3.31 -44.73 3.34
C ASN A 46 -2.82 -43.95 2.09
N LEU A 47 -2.59 -44.68 0.99
CA LEU A 47 -2.06 -44.13 -0.27
C LEU A 47 -3.05 -43.20 -0.99
N THR A 48 -4.34 -43.47 -0.91
CA THR A 48 -5.39 -42.66 -1.57
C THR A 48 -5.46 -41.25 -0.96
N ASP A 49 -5.37 -41.15 0.36
CA ASP A 49 -5.35 -39.87 1.08
C ASP A 49 -4.10 -39.06 0.74
N LYS A 50 -2.97 -39.74 0.55
CA LYS A 50 -1.73 -39.12 0.08
C LYS A 50 -1.88 -38.56 -1.34
N ILE A 51 -2.45 -39.33 -2.27
CA ILE A 51 -2.67 -38.89 -3.67
C ILE A 51 -3.61 -37.68 -3.71
N ASN A 52 -4.76 -37.76 -3.03
CA ASN A 52 -5.75 -36.68 -2.99
C ASN A 52 -5.18 -35.38 -2.40
N SER A 53 -4.33 -35.49 -1.38
CA SER A 53 -3.68 -34.32 -0.79
C SER A 53 -2.67 -33.68 -1.74
N THR A 54 -1.84 -34.48 -2.42
CA THR A 54 -0.92 -33.97 -3.45
C THR A 54 -1.66 -33.23 -4.56
N SER A 55 -2.79 -33.78 -5.04
CA SER A 55 -3.61 -33.12 -6.06
C SER A 55 -4.19 -31.78 -5.58
N LYS A 56 -4.56 -31.65 -4.30
CA LYS A 56 -5.01 -30.37 -3.72
C LYS A 56 -3.89 -29.33 -3.68
N TRP A 57 -2.68 -29.75 -3.33
CA TRP A 57 -1.50 -28.88 -3.34
C TRP A 57 -1.16 -28.39 -4.75
N GLU A 58 -1.23 -29.27 -5.74
CA GLU A 58 -1.03 -28.92 -7.15
C GLU A 58 -2.06 -27.89 -7.62
N GLN A 59 -3.35 -28.12 -7.35
CA GLN A 59 -4.42 -27.17 -7.67
C GLN A 59 -4.22 -25.80 -7.00
N TRP A 60 -3.78 -25.78 -5.73
CA TRP A 60 -3.49 -24.54 -5.01
C TRP A 60 -2.33 -23.77 -5.63
N ASN A 61 -1.26 -24.46 -6.04
CA ASN A 61 -0.13 -23.84 -6.73
C ASN A 61 -0.53 -23.26 -8.09
N ILE A 62 -1.34 -23.97 -8.88
CA ILE A 62 -1.87 -23.47 -10.16
C ILE A 62 -2.70 -22.20 -9.94
N ALA A 63 -3.60 -22.20 -8.95
CA ALA A 63 -4.41 -21.02 -8.61
C ALA A 63 -3.53 -19.83 -8.19
N ARG A 64 -2.43 -20.09 -7.46
CA ARG A 64 -1.47 -19.06 -7.05
C ARG A 64 -0.75 -18.46 -8.26
N GLU A 65 -0.28 -19.28 -9.19
CA GLU A 65 0.38 -18.81 -10.41
C GLU A 65 -0.55 -17.98 -11.29
N GLN A 66 -1.79 -18.45 -11.47
CA GLN A 66 -2.82 -17.70 -12.20
C GLN A 66 -3.12 -16.35 -11.53
N PHE A 67 -3.26 -16.32 -10.20
CA PHE A 67 -3.46 -15.08 -9.46
C PHE A 67 -2.31 -14.10 -9.65
N LEU A 68 -1.07 -14.55 -9.55
CA LEU A 68 0.11 -13.69 -9.77
C LEU A 68 0.19 -13.19 -11.22
N ALA A 69 -0.19 -14.01 -12.19
CA ALA A 69 -0.25 -13.62 -13.60
C ALA A 69 -1.24 -12.49 -13.89
N THR A 70 -2.30 -12.33 -13.07
CA THR A 70 -3.24 -11.20 -13.21
C THR A 70 -2.68 -9.85 -12.78
N GLN A 71 -1.44 -9.80 -12.25
CA GLN A 71 -0.79 -8.59 -11.75
C GLN A 71 -1.70 -7.79 -10.79
N PRO A 72 -2.10 -8.39 -9.67
CA PRO A 72 -3.07 -7.78 -8.78
C PRO A 72 -2.55 -6.44 -8.25
N SER A 73 -3.47 -5.48 -8.15
CA SER A 73 -3.18 -4.14 -7.66
C SER A 73 -3.95 -3.79 -6.40
N LYS A 74 -3.50 -2.72 -5.75
CA LYS A 74 -4.16 -2.01 -4.66
C LYS A 74 -4.35 -0.55 -5.01
N ARG A 75 -5.39 0.05 -4.44
CA ARG A 75 -5.58 1.51 -4.47
C ARG A 75 -4.85 2.12 -3.28
N ILE A 76 -3.97 3.07 -3.55
CA ILE A 76 -3.25 3.86 -2.54
C ILE A 76 -3.71 5.31 -2.66
N ARG A 77 -3.93 5.96 -1.52
CA ARG A 77 -4.23 7.39 -1.45
C ARG A 77 -2.95 8.16 -1.14
N LEU A 78 -2.60 9.10 -2.02
CA LEU A 78 -1.51 10.04 -1.81
C LEU A 78 -2.07 11.41 -1.46
N TYR A 79 -1.47 12.05 -0.45
CA TYR A 79 -1.80 13.40 -0.02
C TYR A 79 -0.80 14.38 -0.65
N ALA A 80 -1.30 15.50 -1.18
CA ALA A 80 -0.46 16.58 -1.65
C ALA A 80 0.32 17.22 -0.50
N ARG A 81 -0.20 17.16 0.73
CA ARG A 81 0.41 17.76 1.92
C ARG A 81 0.64 16.72 3.00
N THR A 82 1.71 16.88 3.78
CA THR A 82 1.99 16.06 4.95
C THR A 82 2.70 16.85 6.03
N CYS A 83 2.54 16.41 7.29
CA CYS A 83 3.13 17.04 8.46
C CYS A 83 4.14 16.08 9.11
N ILE A 84 5.34 16.59 9.41
CA ILE A 84 6.37 15.85 10.15
C ILE A 84 6.76 16.64 11.39
N ASP A 85 6.68 16.00 12.56
CA ASP A 85 7.15 16.52 13.83
C ASP A 85 8.69 16.57 13.85
N LYS A 86 9.25 17.75 14.12
CA LYS A 86 10.65 17.95 14.49
C LYS A 86 10.80 18.38 15.95
N LYS A 87 10.62 17.42 16.86
CA LYS A 87 10.79 17.59 18.32
C LYS A 87 12.03 18.39 18.73
N ARG A 88 13.20 18.11 18.15
CA ARG A 88 14.46 18.83 18.48
C ARG A 88 14.40 20.34 18.20
N GLN A 89 13.56 20.76 17.26
CA GLN A 89 13.42 22.16 16.84
C GLN A 89 12.11 22.77 17.32
N ASN A 90 11.33 22.06 18.13
CA ASN A 90 10.01 22.47 18.60
C ASN A 90 9.13 23.05 17.46
N LEU A 91 9.02 22.30 16.35
CA LEU A 91 8.14 22.67 15.25
C LEU A 91 7.65 21.47 14.45
N PHE A 92 6.54 21.63 13.75
CA PHE A 92 6.13 20.78 12.64
C PHE A 92 6.58 21.37 11.31
N LEU A 93 7.02 20.50 10.40
CA LEU A 93 7.28 20.83 9.01
C LEU A 93 6.12 20.37 8.14
N GLY A 94 5.54 21.31 7.40
CA GLY A 94 4.57 21.05 6.35
C GLY A 94 5.29 20.83 5.02
N PHE A 95 5.16 19.63 4.47
CA PHE A 95 5.65 19.28 3.15
C PHE A 95 4.52 19.29 2.12
N GLU A 96 4.79 19.79 0.92
CA GLU A 96 3.84 19.80 -0.19
C GLU A 96 4.46 19.20 -1.46
N ASN A 97 3.72 18.30 -2.10
CA ASN A 97 3.95 17.88 -3.48
C ASN A 97 3.12 18.78 -4.41
N LYS A 98 3.80 19.76 -5.02
CA LYS A 98 3.18 20.75 -5.91
C LYS A 98 2.50 20.14 -7.13
N LEU A 99 2.95 18.97 -7.60
CA LEU A 99 2.35 18.33 -8.77
C LEU A 99 1.00 17.69 -8.44
N ILE A 100 0.87 17.05 -7.28
CA ILE A 100 -0.43 16.58 -6.77
C ILE A 100 -1.34 17.78 -6.52
N GLN A 101 -0.81 18.84 -5.92
CA GLN A 101 -1.61 20.05 -5.67
C GLN A 101 -2.12 20.72 -6.95
N ARG A 102 -1.37 20.64 -8.06
CA ARG A 102 -1.74 21.20 -9.37
C ARG A 102 -2.51 20.22 -10.28
N GLY A 103 -2.74 18.98 -9.84
CA GLY A 103 -3.39 17.95 -10.65
C GLY A 103 -2.52 17.36 -11.78
N ALA A 104 -1.23 17.69 -11.85
CA ALA A 104 -0.29 17.25 -12.88
C ALA A 104 0.68 16.17 -12.38
N TRP A 105 0.17 15.22 -11.58
CA TRP A 105 0.97 14.28 -10.80
C TRP A 105 1.27 12.94 -11.49
N GLN A 106 0.66 12.66 -12.64
CA GLN A 106 0.91 11.45 -13.44
C GLN A 106 1.99 11.72 -14.50
N ASP A 107 2.89 10.76 -14.69
CA ASP A 107 3.79 10.64 -15.84
C ASP A 107 3.67 9.23 -16.47
N GLU A 108 4.51 8.93 -17.46
CA GLU A 108 4.51 7.63 -18.18
C GLU A 108 4.80 6.44 -17.26
N ASP A 109 5.54 6.65 -16.16
CA ASP A 109 5.83 5.67 -15.10
C ASP A 109 4.80 5.73 -13.94
N GLY A 110 3.79 6.58 -14.06
CA GLY A 110 2.64 6.68 -13.16
C GLY A 110 2.81 7.55 -11.92
N LEU A 111 3.95 8.23 -11.70
CA LEU A 111 4.23 8.99 -10.47
C LEU A 111 5.24 10.14 -10.66
N ARG A 112 4.80 11.40 -10.52
CA ARG A 112 5.67 12.57 -10.54
C ARG A 112 5.62 13.41 -9.26
N GLY A 113 6.79 13.86 -8.80
CA GLY A 113 6.95 14.95 -7.82
C GLY A 113 7.56 14.54 -6.49
N LYS A 114 8.48 15.38 -5.98
CA LYS A 114 9.08 15.22 -4.66
C LYS A 114 8.38 16.16 -3.67
N PRO A 115 8.07 15.72 -2.44
CA PRO A 115 7.56 16.60 -1.41
C PRO A 115 8.64 17.59 -0.97
N GLU A 116 8.30 18.88 -0.93
CA GLU A 116 9.19 19.95 -0.48
C GLU A 116 8.66 20.56 0.81
N VAL A 117 9.55 20.97 1.72
CA VAL A 117 9.14 21.77 2.90
C VAL A 117 8.66 23.14 2.41
N VAL A 118 7.41 23.49 2.70
CA VAL A 118 6.81 24.77 2.30
C VAL A 118 6.26 25.56 3.47
N LYS A 119 6.08 24.93 4.64
CA LYS A 119 5.51 25.58 5.82
C LYS A 119 6.17 25.07 7.11
N THR A 120 6.25 25.95 8.10
CA THR A 120 6.67 25.58 9.46
C THR A 120 5.59 26.01 10.45
N PHE A 121 5.33 25.19 11.46
CA PHE A 121 4.37 25.46 12.53
C PHE A 121 5.10 25.31 13.86
N ARG A 122 5.23 26.38 14.62
CA ARG A 122 5.94 26.36 15.92
C ARG A 122 4.97 25.99 17.03
N TYR A 123 5.41 25.12 17.96
CA TYR A 123 4.64 24.77 19.16
C TYR A 123 4.26 25.98 19.99
#